data_AF-A0A139DCW8-F1
#
_entry.id   AF-A0A139DCW8-F1
#
_cell.length_a   1.000
_cell.length_b   1.000
_cell.length_c   1.000
_cell.angle_alpha   90.00
_cell.angle_beta   90.00
_cell.angle_gamma   90.00
#
_symmetry.space_group_name_H-M   'P 1'
#
loop_
_entity.id
_entity.type
_entity.pdbx_description
1 polymer ?
#
loop_
_entity_poly.entity_id
_entity_poly.type
_entity_poly.pdbx_seq_one_letter_code
_entity_poly.pdbx_strand_id
1 'polypeptide(L)'
;VPIDGYGVGTAIGAASDAPALELAYKLTVYAGEPRMKSSSGKASWPGAKQVFRESDSDGNHVGDVIAGIDEEFPGTPLLRPVMQKGRLLMDAIGSMEDQENWAWEQILALPELQRTLEQAPAYPVTISDYLKKLQADTLARIQPERPD
;
A
#
# COMPACT_ATOMS: atom_id res chain seq x y z
N VAL A 1 -41.44 -2.91 18.13
CA VAL A 1 -40.67 -4.09 17.65
C VAL A 1 -39.26 -3.58 17.34
N PRO A 2 -38.19 -4.29 17.71
CA PRO A 2 -36.83 -3.90 17.35
C PRO A 2 -36.62 -3.90 15.83
N ILE A 3 -35.54 -3.25 15.37
CA ILE A 3 -35.12 -3.25 13.98
C ILE A 3 -34.16 -4.42 13.77
N ASP A 4 -34.42 -5.28 12.79
CA ASP A 4 -33.63 -6.50 12.50
C ASP A 4 -32.82 -6.40 11.19
N GLY A 5 -32.86 -5.26 10.51
CA GLY A 5 -32.17 -5.06 9.24
C GLY A 5 -31.98 -3.60 8.87
N TYR A 6 -30.91 -3.34 8.10
CA TYR A 6 -30.54 -2.01 7.64
C TYR A 6 -30.40 -1.99 6.11
N GLY A 7 -31.16 -1.11 5.45
CA GLY A 7 -31.02 -0.83 4.03
C GLY A 7 -30.38 0.54 3.84
N VAL A 8 -29.13 0.58 3.38
CA VAL A 8 -28.38 1.84 3.22
C VAL A 8 -28.09 2.05 1.73
N GLY A 9 -28.67 3.10 1.15
CA GLY A 9 -28.53 3.44 -0.26
C GLY A 9 -27.38 4.41 -0.51
N THR A 10 -27.74 5.68 -0.76
CA THR A 10 -26.81 6.74 -1.21
C THR A 10 -25.56 6.88 -0.34
N ALA A 11 -25.67 6.74 0.97
CA ALA A 11 -24.53 6.91 1.87
C ALA A 11 -23.41 5.88 1.59
N ILE A 12 -23.73 4.62 1.29
CA ILE A 12 -22.75 3.60 0.90
C ILE A 12 -22.34 3.80 -0.56
N GLY A 13 -23.31 3.96 -1.46
CA GLY A 13 -23.03 3.97 -2.90
C GLY A 13 -22.19 5.18 -3.35
N ALA A 14 -22.32 6.32 -2.68
CA ALA A 14 -21.61 7.54 -3.02
C ALA A 14 -20.46 7.88 -2.05
N ALA A 15 -20.30 7.16 -0.94
CA ALA A 15 -19.41 7.51 0.16
C ALA A 15 -19.51 9.02 0.51
N SER A 16 -20.72 9.49 0.80
CA SER A 16 -21.08 10.92 0.78
C SER A 16 -20.23 11.84 1.66
N ASP A 17 -19.61 11.30 2.70
CA ASP A 17 -18.72 11.97 3.64
C ASP A 17 -17.26 12.05 3.15
N ALA A 18 -16.82 11.08 2.34
CA ALA A 18 -15.49 11.02 1.74
C ALA A 18 -15.53 10.37 0.34
N PRO A 19 -16.07 11.05 -0.68
CA PRO A 19 -16.42 10.43 -1.97
C PRO A 19 -15.22 10.16 -2.88
N ALA A 20 -14.00 10.43 -2.41
CA ALA A 20 -12.77 10.30 -3.19
C ALA A 20 -11.65 9.68 -2.36
N LEU A 21 -10.99 8.69 -2.94
CA LEU A 21 -9.71 8.17 -2.46
C LEU A 21 -8.57 8.77 -3.29
N GLU A 22 -7.59 9.36 -2.61
CA GLU A 22 -6.44 10.02 -3.25
C GLU A 22 -5.42 8.98 -3.76
N LEU A 23 -5.67 8.43 -4.96
CA LEU A 23 -4.77 7.50 -5.64
C LEU A 23 -3.95 8.19 -6.73
N ALA A 24 -2.69 7.80 -6.88
CA ALA A 24 -1.81 8.34 -7.92
C ALA A 24 -1.01 7.22 -8.60
N TYR A 25 -0.97 7.27 -9.94
CA TYR A 25 -0.07 6.44 -10.75
C TYR A 25 1.21 7.22 -11.06
N LYS A 26 2.37 6.66 -10.71
CA LYS A 26 3.68 7.32 -10.86
C LYS A 26 4.71 6.38 -11.47
N LEU A 27 5.48 6.90 -12.42
CA LEU A 27 6.66 6.23 -12.96
C LEU A 27 7.78 6.21 -11.90
N THR A 28 8.28 5.03 -11.55
CA THR A 28 9.35 4.87 -10.54
C THR A 28 10.66 4.36 -11.11
N VAL A 29 10.64 3.76 -12.31
CA VAL A 29 11.81 3.29 -13.06
C VAL A 29 11.57 3.52 -14.55
N TYR A 30 12.58 3.99 -15.28
CA TYR A 30 12.55 4.13 -16.73
C TYR A 30 13.91 3.82 -17.34
N ALA A 31 13.93 2.91 -18.31
CA ALA A 31 15.16 2.45 -18.97
C ALA A 31 16.25 1.99 -17.97
N GLY A 32 15.84 1.25 -16.93
CA GLY A 32 16.72 0.78 -15.85
C GLY A 32 17.05 1.82 -14.79
N GLU A 33 16.73 3.10 -15.02
CA GLU A 33 17.07 4.18 -14.10
C GLU A 33 15.93 4.51 -13.13
N PRO A 34 16.21 4.72 -11.83
CA PRO A 34 15.23 5.18 -10.86
C PRO A 34 14.67 6.56 -11.25
N ARG A 35 13.35 6.71 -11.16
CA ARG A 35 12.61 7.95 -11.42
C ARG A 35 11.78 8.35 -10.23
N MET A 36 11.72 9.64 -9.98
CA MET A 36 10.80 10.23 -8.99
C MET A 36 10.44 11.65 -9.40
N LYS A 37 9.30 12.13 -8.90
CA LYS A 37 8.92 13.54 -9.02
C LYS A 37 9.40 14.30 -7.79
N SER A 38 10.17 15.36 -8.00
CA SER A 38 10.51 16.34 -6.96
C SER A 38 9.45 17.44 -6.93
N SER A 39 8.39 17.27 -6.15
CA SER A 39 7.44 18.34 -5.83
C SER A 39 7.51 18.66 -4.35
N SER A 40 7.45 19.94 -3.99
CA SER A 40 7.38 20.36 -2.60
C SER A 40 6.19 19.70 -1.88
N GLY A 41 6.43 19.15 -0.70
CA GLY A 41 5.39 18.63 0.19
C GLY A 41 4.90 17.19 -0.08
N LYS A 42 5.38 16.47 -1.10
CA LYS A 42 5.03 15.05 -1.31
C LYS A 42 6.28 14.21 -1.62
N ALA A 43 6.67 13.36 -0.67
CA ALA A 43 7.75 12.40 -0.86
C ALA A 43 7.32 11.33 -1.90
N SER A 44 8.18 11.10 -2.89
CA SER A 44 8.03 10.01 -3.87
C SER A 44 9.22 9.08 -3.72
N TRP A 45 8.98 7.78 -3.81
CA TRP A 45 10.02 6.75 -3.67
C TRP A 45 10.38 6.17 -5.04
N PRO A 46 11.60 6.40 -5.55
CA PRO A 46 12.04 5.80 -6.82
C PRO A 46 12.19 4.28 -6.69
N GLY A 47 12.40 3.60 -7.82
CA GLY A 47 12.68 2.16 -7.86
C GLY A 47 11.42 1.28 -7.91
N ALA A 48 11.61 0.04 -8.34
CA ALA A 48 10.65 -1.03 -8.17
C ALA A 48 10.63 -1.46 -6.69
N LYS A 49 9.46 -1.80 -6.16
CA LYS A 49 9.24 -1.99 -4.72
C LYS A 49 8.36 -3.19 -4.44
N GLN A 50 8.51 -3.72 -3.23
CA GLN A 50 7.62 -4.69 -2.59
C GLN A 50 7.12 -4.10 -1.25
N VAL A 51 5.98 -4.59 -0.76
CA VAL A 51 5.47 -4.31 0.58
C VAL A 51 5.43 -5.63 1.35
N PHE A 52 5.99 -5.64 2.56
CA PHE A 52 6.02 -6.78 3.45
C PHE A 52 5.21 -6.47 4.70
N ARG A 53 4.24 -7.32 5.03
CA ARG A 53 3.42 -7.19 6.22
C ARG A 53 3.99 -8.00 7.37
N GLU A 54 4.31 -7.32 8.46
CA GLU A 54 4.75 -7.93 9.70
C GLU A 54 3.55 -8.34 10.55
N SER A 55 3.67 -9.46 11.24
CA SER A 55 2.66 -9.93 12.19
C SER A 55 3.32 -10.42 13.47
N ASP A 56 2.61 -10.26 14.59
CA ASP A 56 3.04 -10.81 15.87
C ASP A 56 2.81 -12.33 15.95
N SER A 57 3.17 -12.92 17.08
CA SER A 57 2.99 -14.36 17.33
C SER A 57 1.53 -14.80 17.37
N ASP A 58 0.60 -13.89 17.60
CA ASP A 58 -0.84 -14.15 17.67
C ASP A 58 -1.52 -13.96 16.29
N GLY A 59 -0.73 -13.58 15.28
CA GLY A 59 -1.19 -13.39 13.90
C GLY A 59 -1.76 -11.99 13.62
N ASN A 60 -1.66 -11.05 14.56
CA ASN A 60 -2.11 -9.67 14.31
C ASN A 60 -1.07 -8.92 13.50
N HIS A 61 -1.53 -8.10 12.57
CA HIS A 61 -0.70 -7.26 11.73
C HIS A 61 -0.14 -6.07 12.53
N VAL A 62 1.17 -5.92 12.59
CA VAL A 62 1.82 -4.89 13.43
C VAL A 62 2.48 -3.75 12.65
N GLY A 63 2.68 -3.93 11.35
CA GLY A 63 3.18 -2.90 10.47
C GLY A 63 3.46 -3.41 9.06
N ASP A 64 3.71 -2.49 8.14
CA ASP A 64 4.18 -2.79 6.80
C ASP A 64 5.58 -2.18 6.56
N VAL A 65 6.46 -2.91 5.89
CA VAL A 65 7.75 -2.43 5.38
C VAL A 65 7.67 -2.29 3.86
N ILE A 66 7.94 -1.10 3.34
CA ILE A 66 8.12 -0.87 1.91
C ILE A 66 9.61 -0.95 1.61
N ALA A 67 9.98 -1.89 0.74
CA ALA A 67 11.38 -2.16 0.37
C ALA A 67 11.55 -2.24 -1.14
N GLY A 68 12.80 -2.24 -1.60
CA GLY A 68 13.16 -2.52 -3.00
C GLY A 68 12.69 -3.90 -3.44
N ILE A 69 12.44 -4.07 -4.73
CA ILE A 69 11.89 -5.32 -5.28
C ILE A 69 12.79 -6.55 -5.05
N ASP A 70 14.10 -6.33 -4.95
CA ASP A 70 15.11 -7.38 -4.75
C ASP A 70 15.55 -7.49 -3.27
N GLU A 71 14.97 -6.71 -2.37
CA GLU A 71 15.23 -6.83 -0.93
C GLU A 71 14.35 -7.93 -0.33
N GLU A 72 14.92 -8.68 0.61
CA GLU A 72 14.20 -9.64 1.44
C GLU A 72 13.95 -9.03 2.82
N PHE A 73 12.70 -9.07 3.28
CA PHE A 73 12.29 -8.63 4.62
C PHE A 73 11.45 -9.70 5.29
N PRO A 74 11.46 -9.77 6.64
CA PRO A 74 10.50 -10.57 7.38
C PRO A 74 9.06 -10.20 7.05
N GLY A 75 8.15 -11.15 7.23
CA GLY A 75 6.71 -10.95 7.01
C GLY A 75 6.22 -11.44 5.66
N THR A 76 4.97 -11.12 5.36
CA THR A 76 4.26 -11.62 4.17
C THR A 76 4.34 -10.60 3.02
N PRO A 77 4.85 -10.96 1.84
CA PRO A 77 4.85 -10.06 0.69
C PRO A 77 3.42 -9.83 0.17
N LEU A 78 3.01 -8.57 0.03
CA LEU A 78 1.63 -8.21 -0.32
C LEU A 78 1.41 -8.04 -1.83
N LEU A 79 2.42 -7.56 -2.58
CA LEU A 79 2.31 -7.45 -4.03
C LEU A 79 2.62 -8.80 -4.67
N ARG A 80 1.59 -9.42 -5.25
CA ARG A 80 1.70 -10.67 -6.01
C ARG A 80 1.46 -10.44 -7.51
N PRO A 81 2.15 -11.17 -8.40
CA PRO A 81 1.87 -11.11 -9.82
C PRO A 81 0.43 -11.55 -10.12
N VAL A 82 -0.34 -10.70 -10.80
CA VAL A 82 -1.70 -11.05 -11.28
C VAL A 82 -1.77 -11.18 -12.80
N MET A 83 -0.80 -10.60 -13.50
CA MET A 83 -0.70 -10.59 -14.95
C MET A 83 0.77 -10.67 -15.36
N GLN A 84 1.07 -11.44 -16.40
CA GLN A 84 2.40 -11.52 -16.99
C GLN A 84 2.30 -11.49 -18.52
N LYS A 85 3.11 -10.63 -19.16
CA LYS A 85 3.12 -10.47 -20.63
C LYS A 85 1.73 -10.26 -21.24
N GLY A 86 0.89 -9.45 -20.57
CA GLY A 86 -0.47 -9.12 -21.03
C GLY A 86 -1.51 -10.21 -20.83
N ARG A 87 -1.19 -11.29 -20.11
CA ARG A 87 -2.13 -12.38 -19.79
C ARG A 87 -2.31 -12.49 -18.29
N LEU A 88 -3.56 -12.58 -17.85
CA LEU A 88 -3.86 -12.91 -16.46
C LEU A 88 -3.27 -14.28 -16.12
N LEU A 89 -2.68 -14.37 -14.94
CA LEU A 89 -2.20 -15.66 -14.42
C LEU A 89 -3.39 -16.48 -13.95
N MET A 90 -3.31 -17.79 -14.12
CA MET A 90 -4.30 -18.72 -13.58
C MET A 90 -4.38 -18.54 -12.06
N ASP A 91 -5.58 -18.53 -11.50
CA ASP A 91 -5.86 -18.36 -10.06
C ASP A 91 -5.36 -17.05 -9.44
N ALA A 92 -4.99 -16.06 -10.25
CA ALA A 92 -4.60 -14.73 -9.76
C ALA A 92 -5.75 -14.04 -9.00
N ILE A 93 -6.99 -14.29 -9.41
CA ILE A 93 -8.20 -13.73 -8.82
C ILE A 93 -9.09 -14.90 -8.39
N GLY A 94 -9.34 -15.02 -7.08
CA GLY A 94 -10.21 -16.04 -6.50
C GLY A 94 -11.69 -15.74 -6.70
N SER A 95 -12.55 -16.62 -6.16
CA SER A 95 -14.00 -16.38 -6.19
C SER A 95 -14.38 -15.16 -5.34
N MET A 96 -15.63 -14.69 -5.46
CA MET A 96 -16.14 -13.62 -4.59
C MET A 96 -16.16 -14.06 -3.12
N GLU A 97 -16.51 -15.32 -2.85
CA GLU A 97 -16.53 -15.90 -1.51
C GLU A 97 -15.13 -15.95 -0.90
N ASP A 98 -14.12 -16.36 -1.67
CA ASP A 98 -12.73 -16.35 -1.21
C ASP A 98 -12.25 -14.93 -0.89
N GLN A 99 -12.63 -13.96 -1.71
CA GLN A 99 -12.27 -12.56 -1.51
C GLN A 99 -12.94 -11.96 -0.27
N GLU A 100 -14.20 -12.31 -0.01
CA GLU A 100 -14.93 -11.90 1.19
C GLU A 100 -14.32 -12.52 2.45
N ASN A 101 -14.08 -13.84 2.45
CA ASN A 101 -13.47 -14.55 3.57
C ASN A 101 -12.09 -13.98 3.88
N TRP A 102 -11.26 -13.78 2.85
CA TRP A 102 -9.94 -13.19 3.02
C TRP A 102 -10.02 -11.76 3.57
N ALA A 103 -10.93 -10.92 3.06
CA ALA A 103 -11.10 -9.56 3.57
C ALA A 103 -11.46 -9.56 5.06
N TRP A 104 -12.35 -10.45 5.50
CA TRP A 104 -12.70 -10.60 6.91
C TRP A 104 -11.51 -11.05 7.76
N GLU A 105 -10.74 -12.04 7.30
CA GLU A 105 -9.53 -12.49 7.98
C GLU A 105 -8.53 -11.34 8.15
N GLN A 106 -8.30 -10.55 7.10
CA GLN A 106 -7.38 -9.40 7.16
C GLN A 106 -7.89 -8.29 8.09
N ILE A 107 -9.20 -8.00 8.08
CA ILE A 107 -9.80 -7.02 8.99
C ILE A 107 -9.65 -7.48 10.44
N LEU A 108 -9.89 -8.77 10.73
CA LEU A 108 -9.79 -9.31 12.08
C LEU A 108 -8.34 -9.33 12.58
N ALA A 109 -7.37 -9.51 11.69
CA ALA A 109 -5.95 -9.45 12.01
C ALA A 109 -5.41 -8.02 12.21
N LEU A 110 -6.16 -6.97 11.88
CA LEU A 110 -5.74 -5.60 12.22
C LEU A 110 -5.74 -5.39 13.75
N PRO A 111 -4.84 -4.53 14.27
CA PRO A 111 -4.88 -4.18 15.68
C PRO A 111 -6.22 -3.51 16.03
N GLU A 112 -6.64 -3.67 17.28
CA GLU A 112 -7.98 -3.32 17.73
C GLU A 112 -8.40 -1.89 17.36
N LEU A 113 -7.51 -0.91 17.55
CA LEU A 113 -7.81 0.49 17.26
C LEU A 113 -8.09 0.73 15.78
N GLN A 114 -7.39 0.05 14.87
CA GLN A 114 -7.60 0.15 13.43
C GLN A 114 -8.90 -0.52 12.94
N ARG A 115 -9.58 -1.30 13.80
CA ARG A 115 -10.90 -1.89 13.51
C ARG A 115 -12.07 -1.00 13.95
N THR A 116 -11.79 0.12 14.60
CA THR A 116 -12.82 1.08 15.05
C THR A 116 -13.05 2.19 14.02
N LEU A 117 -14.19 2.87 14.15
CA LEU A 117 -14.48 4.11 13.41
C LEU A 117 -13.96 5.37 14.13
N GLU A 118 -13.37 5.22 15.31
CA GLU A 118 -12.79 6.32 16.08
C GLU A 118 -11.41 6.69 15.54
N GLN A 119 -10.89 7.85 15.96
CA GLN A 119 -9.56 8.27 15.55
C GLN A 119 -8.50 7.35 16.16
N ALA A 120 -7.89 6.51 15.33
CA ALA A 120 -6.78 5.65 15.70
C ALA A 120 -5.41 6.28 15.33
N PRO A 121 -4.31 5.89 16.01
CA PRO A 121 -2.97 6.14 15.52
C PRO A 121 -2.78 5.57 14.11
N ALA A 122 -1.96 6.25 13.30
CA ALA A 122 -1.62 5.76 11.98
C ALA A 122 -1.01 4.36 12.05
N TYR A 123 -1.44 3.47 11.16
CA TYR A 123 -0.86 2.14 11.03
C TYR A 123 0.63 2.26 10.66
N PRO A 124 1.55 1.57 11.34
CA PRO A 124 2.98 1.72 11.09
C PRO A 124 3.36 1.29 9.67
N VAL A 125 3.98 2.22 8.93
CA VAL A 125 4.57 1.94 7.62
C VAL A 125 5.99 2.47 7.61
N THR A 126 6.96 1.59 7.40
CA THR A 126 8.38 1.95 7.36
C THR A 126 8.95 1.79 5.96
N ILE A 127 10.01 2.54 5.66
CA ILE A 127 10.72 2.50 4.38
C ILE A 127 12.11 1.92 4.63
N SER A 128 12.51 0.95 3.82
CA SER A 128 13.84 0.33 3.91
C SER A 128 14.96 1.35 3.75
N ASP A 129 16.11 1.08 4.36
CA ASP A 129 17.27 1.97 4.27
C ASP A 129 17.84 2.06 2.85
N TYR A 130 17.72 0.98 2.08
CA TYR A 130 18.03 0.99 0.64
C TYR A 130 17.16 2.01 -0.11
N LEU A 131 15.84 2.02 0.09
CA LEU A 131 14.97 2.99 -0.58
C LEU A 131 15.21 4.43 -0.11
N LYS A 132 15.52 4.64 1.18
CA LYS A 132 15.98 5.93 1.71
C LYS A 132 17.22 6.43 0.97
N LYS A 133 18.23 5.58 0.83
CA LYS A 133 19.45 5.89 0.09
C LYS A 133 19.16 6.16 -1.39
N LEU A 134 18.38 5.29 -2.04
CA LEU A 134 18.02 5.44 -3.46
C LEU A 134 17.29 6.76 -3.73
N GLN A 135 16.41 7.17 -2.82
CA GLN A 135 15.72 8.46 -2.90
C GLN A 135 16.71 9.63 -2.80
N ALA A 136 17.61 9.62 -1.81
CA ALA A 136 18.60 10.66 -1.64
C ALA A 136 19.52 10.79 -2.88
N ASP A 137 20.05 9.67 -3.36
CA ASP A 137 20.91 9.62 -4.55
C ASP A 137 20.18 10.06 -5.82
N THR A 138 18.88 9.75 -5.94
CA THR A 138 18.06 10.21 -7.07
C THR A 138 17.72 11.69 -6.98
N LEU A 139 17.45 12.21 -5.79
CA LEU A 139 17.19 13.63 -5.59
C LEU A 139 18.43 14.49 -5.90
N ALA A 140 19.61 14.04 -5.48
CA ALA A 140 20.88 14.71 -5.78
C ALA A 140 21.15 14.85 -7.28
N ARG A 141 20.69 13.89 -8.10
CA ARG A 141 20.81 13.94 -9.57
C ARG A 141 19.79 14.84 -10.26
N ILE A 142 18.66 15.15 -9.60
CA ILE A 142 17.57 15.96 -10.15
C ILE A 142 17.72 17.44 -9.77
N GLN A 143 18.38 17.75 -8.64
CA GLN A 143 18.73 19.13 -8.31
C GLN A 143 19.81 19.61 -9.29
N PRO A 144 19.57 20.66 -10.08
CA PRO A 144 20.62 21.22 -10.94
C PRO A 144 21.75 21.74 -10.04
N GLU A 145 23.00 21.60 -10.50
CA GLU A 145 24.08 22.44 -9.98
C GLU A 145 23.58 23.88 -9.95
N ARG A 146 23.53 24.49 -8.75
CA ARG A 146 23.34 25.94 -8.67
C ARG A 146 24.57 26.55 -9.34
N PRO A 147 24.44 27.34 -10.42
CA PRO A 147 25.56 28.14 -10.87
C PRO A 147 25.90 29.12 -9.75
N ASP A 148 27.20 29.22 -9.44
CA ASP A 148 27.79 30.18 -8.50
C ASP A 148 27.47 31.64 -8.87
#